data_AF-A0AAV7RR20-F1
#
_entry.id   AF-A0AAV7RR20-F1
#
_cell.length_a   1.000
_cell.length_b   1.000
_cell.length_c   1.000
_cell.angle_alpha   90.00
_cell.angle_beta   90.00
_cell.angle_gamma   90.00
#
_symmetry.space_group_name_H-M   'P 1'
#
loop_
_entity.id
_entity.type
_entity.pdbx_description
1 polymer ?
#
loop_
_entity_poly.entity_id
_entity_poly.type
_entity_poly.pdbx_seq_one_letter_code
_entity_poly.pdbx_strand_id
1 'polypeptide(L)'
;MVCNVLCNGEVECSNTLEDESDHELPGQAVIYRPVRQHIYAILLGAGRGTTKSCPSVKEWFVYPGNPLQHPEMVQAVPLDLPGGTPGVRALWLNRGPEVETLRLQTCLACFHAEDSMDALCAVQAPVAAACCLLIYLFQQVNSLSLEDLDAFLAQTLCLAGKSAHHLKDLQLPYVVSRAVHLSFLFVRGLITMMGANSACGFPFSMDDLMPWKVFDGKLFHQKYLQAHRGCSTEVLLEGNKSMHAQFRTLKSVISDACAAKSRIIQSNCREIGQVRHAGGADQHFTDGQQMHSSPHHSHPYHYQNMGSQWRGPQPGPSRSHLGHSGRGYRSGNRHQRSRGYQFSPRWPQ
;
A
#
# COMPACT_ATOMS: atom_id res chain seq x y z
N MET A 1 7.50 -2.19 -7.50
CA MET A 1 6.52 -2.81 -8.41
C MET A 1 6.85 -2.54 -9.88
N VAL A 2 6.72 -1.30 -10.40
CA VAL A 2 6.86 -1.00 -11.86
C VAL A 2 8.14 -1.55 -12.50
N CYS A 3 9.32 -1.29 -11.93
CA CYS A 3 10.58 -1.80 -12.48
C CYS A 3 10.63 -3.33 -12.53
N ASN A 4 10.21 -4.02 -11.46
CA ASN A 4 10.22 -5.49 -11.42
C ASN A 4 9.24 -6.09 -12.44
N VAL A 5 8.08 -5.46 -12.66
CA VAL A 5 7.15 -5.89 -13.72
C VAL A 5 7.80 -5.76 -15.10
N LEU A 6 8.43 -4.62 -15.40
CA LEU A 6 9.04 -4.36 -16.71
C LEU A 6 10.30 -5.18 -16.97
N CYS A 7 11.10 -5.44 -15.93
CA CYS A 7 12.39 -6.13 -16.06
C CYS A 7 12.27 -7.65 -15.91
N ASN A 8 11.45 -8.10 -14.95
CA ASN A 8 11.41 -9.50 -14.52
C ASN A 8 10.04 -10.16 -14.76
N GLY A 9 8.99 -9.38 -15.01
CA GLY A 9 7.63 -9.89 -15.10
C GLY A 9 7.12 -10.47 -13.78
N GLU A 10 7.55 -9.90 -12.65
CA GLU A 10 7.20 -10.40 -11.31
C GLU A 10 6.93 -9.28 -10.29
N VAL A 11 6.10 -9.59 -9.29
CA VAL A 11 5.83 -8.74 -8.11
C VAL A 11 5.69 -9.63 -6.88
N GLU A 12 6.18 -9.17 -5.75
CA GLU A 12 6.09 -9.88 -4.48
C GLU A 12 5.59 -9.00 -3.33
N CYS A 13 4.97 -9.65 -2.36
CA CYS A 13 4.62 -9.12 -1.06
C CYS A 13 4.62 -10.25 -0.02
N SER A 14 5.62 -10.26 0.84
CA SER A 14 5.82 -11.28 1.87
C SER A 14 5.23 -10.95 3.24
N ASN A 15 4.60 -9.77 3.41
CA ASN A 15 3.99 -9.37 4.68
C ASN A 15 2.47 -9.28 4.61
N THR A 16 1.82 -9.74 5.67
CA THR A 16 0.38 -9.60 5.89
C THR A 16 0.08 -9.30 7.35
N LEU A 17 -1.00 -8.56 7.61
CA LEU A 17 -1.63 -8.39 8.92
C LEU A 17 -3.10 -8.82 8.86
N GLU A 18 -3.41 -9.77 7.97
CA GLU A 18 -4.73 -10.38 7.87
C GLU A 18 -4.98 -11.29 9.08
N ASP A 19 -6.21 -11.26 9.58
CA ASP A 19 -6.68 -12.13 10.65
C ASP A 19 -7.33 -13.36 10.00
N GLU A 20 -6.70 -14.53 10.10
CA GLU A 20 -7.22 -15.78 9.49
C GLU A 20 -8.61 -16.16 10.01
N SER A 21 -8.98 -15.68 11.20
CA SER A 21 -10.30 -15.92 11.80
C SER A 21 -11.37 -14.93 11.32
N ASP A 22 -10.97 -13.80 10.73
CA ASP A 22 -11.90 -12.79 10.19
C ASP A 22 -12.19 -13.09 8.71
N HIS A 23 -13.29 -13.80 8.46
CA HIS A 23 -13.75 -14.10 7.10
C HIS A 23 -14.48 -12.94 6.43
N GLU A 24 -14.67 -11.80 7.10
CA GLU A 24 -15.34 -10.65 6.51
C GLU A 24 -14.41 -9.81 5.62
N LEU A 25 -13.10 -9.85 5.88
CA LEU A 25 -12.10 -9.07 5.15
C LEU A 25 -11.22 -10.01 4.30
N PRO A 26 -11.37 -9.99 2.96
CA PRO A 26 -10.48 -10.74 2.08
C PRO A 26 -9.04 -10.24 2.20
N GLY A 27 -8.07 -11.07 1.82
CA GLY A 27 -6.67 -10.65 1.86
C GLY A 27 -6.35 -9.50 0.88
N GLN A 28 -5.42 -8.61 1.26
CA GLN A 28 -4.96 -7.45 0.47
C GLN A 28 -4.50 -7.87 -0.93
N ALA A 29 -3.88 -9.05 -1.02
CA ALA A 29 -3.45 -9.62 -2.28
C ALA A 29 -4.62 -9.80 -3.25
N VAL A 30 -5.74 -10.33 -2.75
CA VAL A 30 -6.96 -10.56 -3.52
C VAL A 30 -7.66 -9.23 -3.79
N ILE A 31 -7.85 -8.40 -2.75
CA ILE A 31 -8.54 -7.10 -2.86
C ILE A 31 -7.89 -6.23 -3.94
N TYR A 32 -6.57 -6.10 -3.97
CA TYR A 32 -5.88 -5.20 -4.90
C TYR A 32 -5.41 -5.87 -6.20
N ARG A 33 -5.74 -7.15 -6.42
CA ARG A 33 -5.39 -7.85 -7.68
C ARG A 33 -5.95 -7.13 -8.91
N PRO A 34 -7.23 -6.69 -8.96
CA PRO A 34 -7.76 -5.98 -10.12
C PRO A 34 -6.95 -4.73 -10.48
N VAL A 35 -6.57 -3.92 -9.49
CA VAL A 35 -5.73 -2.73 -9.71
C VAL A 35 -4.39 -3.12 -10.33
N ARG A 36 -3.73 -4.17 -9.82
CA ARG A 36 -2.47 -4.68 -10.37
C ARG A 36 -2.62 -5.17 -11.80
N GLN A 37 -3.73 -5.86 -12.12
CA GLN A 37 -4.03 -6.31 -13.48
C GLN A 37 -4.14 -5.14 -14.47
N HIS A 38 -4.76 -4.03 -14.07
CA HIS A 38 -4.82 -2.81 -14.87
C HIS A 38 -3.43 -2.16 -15.04
N ILE A 39 -2.63 -2.12 -13.98
CA ILE A 39 -1.25 -1.65 -14.06
C ILE A 39 -0.43 -2.49 -15.05
N TYR A 40 -0.59 -3.81 -15.04
CA TYR A 40 0.07 -4.69 -16.00
C TYR A 40 -0.36 -4.39 -17.44
N ALA A 41 -1.64 -4.11 -17.67
CA ALA A 41 -2.15 -3.74 -18.99
C ALA A 41 -1.56 -2.41 -19.50
N ILE A 42 -1.34 -1.43 -18.61
CA ILE A 42 -0.67 -0.17 -18.95
C ILE A 42 0.81 -0.42 -19.31
N LEU A 43 1.52 -1.17 -18.45
CA LEU A 43 2.96 -1.37 -18.53
C LEU A 43 3.38 -2.28 -19.69
N LEU A 44 2.66 -3.38 -19.88
CA LEU A 44 3.02 -4.45 -20.81
C LEU A 44 2.15 -4.41 -22.08
N GLY A 45 1.09 -3.61 -22.08
CA GLY A 45 0.10 -3.52 -23.15
C GLY A 45 -1.03 -4.54 -23.01
N ALA A 46 -2.25 -4.12 -23.34
CA ALA A 46 -3.34 -5.03 -23.68
C ALA A 46 -3.06 -5.61 -25.07
N GLY A 47 -3.08 -6.93 -25.25
CA GLY A 47 -2.79 -7.58 -26.54
C GLY A 47 -3.64 -7.01 -27.69
N ARG A 48 -3.12 -6.02 -28.40
CA ARG A 48 -3.78 -5.41 -29.56
C ARG A 48 -3.47 -6.25 -30.79
N GLY A 49 -4.43 -7.08 -31.20
CA GLY A 49 -4.43 -7.76 -32.50
C GLY A 49 -4.02 -9.22 -32.44
N THR A 50 -4.97 -10.07 -32.87
CA THR A 50 -4.81 -11.43 -33.41
C THR A 50 -3.80 -12.35 -32.70
N THR A 51 -4.32 -13.19 -31.79
CA THR A 51 -3.70 -14.43 -31.25
C THR A 51 -2.69 -14.36 -30.09
N LYS A 52 -2.32 -13.19 -29.55
CA LYS A 52 -1.50 -13.12 -28.32
C LYS A 52 -2.37 -12.91 -27.08
N SER A 53 -2.35 -13.86 -26.14
CA SER A 53 -2.98 -13.68 -24.82
C SER A 53 -2.44 -12.42 -24.15
N CYS A 54 -3.25 -11.74 -23.33
CA CYS A 54 -2.75 -10.63 -22.53
C CYS A 54 -1.54 -11.10 -21.69
N PRO A 55 -0.53 -10.24 -21.48
CA PRO A 55 0.65 -10.62 -20.73
C PRO A 55 0.29 -11.01 -19.30
N SER A 56 1.03 -11.97 -18.74
CA SER A 56 0.87 -12.42 -17.36
C SER A 56 2.11 -12.09 -16.54
N VAL A 57 1.88 -11.71 -15.29
CA VAL A 57 2.92 -11.37 -14.30
C VAL A 57 2.89 -12.42 -13.19
N LYS A 58 4.07 -12.82 -12.72
CA LYS A 58 4.23 -13.74 -11.58
C LYS A 58 4.01 -12.98 -10.27
N GLU A 59 3.03 -13.39 -9.48
CA GLU A 59 2.74 -12.80 -8.17
C GLU A 59 3.11 -13.73 -7.02
N TRP A 60 3.91 -13.21 -6.09
CA TRP A 60 4.28 -13.87 -4.83
C TRP A 60 3.68 -13.11 -3.65
N PHE A 61 2.39 -13.30 -3.39
CA PHE A 61 1.66 -12.56 -2.35
C PHE A 61 1.18 -13.50 -1.24
N VAL A 62 1.55 -13.23 0.01
CA VAL A 62 0.98 -13.92 1.17
C VAL A 62 -0.47 -13.47 1.37
N TYR A 63 -1.38 -14.43 1.58
CA TYR A 63 -2.73 -14.25 2.11
C TYR A 63 -3.28 -15.60 2.62
N PRO A 64 -4.38 -15.64 3.42
CA PRO A 64 -4.90 -16.89 3.96
C PRO A 64 -5.23 -17.88 2.84
N GLY A 65 -4.65 -19.07 2.94
CA GLY A 65 -4.80 -20.12 1.93
C GLY A 65 -3.78 -20.10 0.80
N ASN A 66 -2.86 -19.13 0.72
CA ASN A 66 -1.75 -19.16 -0.23
C ASN A 66 -0.42 -19.58 0.43
N PRO A 67 0.06 -20.82 0.22
CA PRO A 67 1.27 -21.32 0.85
C PRO A 67 2.57 -20.81 0.21
N LEU A 68 2.50 -19.96 -0.84
CA LEU A 68 3.66 -19.43 -1.58
C LEU A 68 4.62 -20.49 -2.14
N GLN A 69 4.13 -21.69 -2.47
CA GLN A 69 4.96 -22.74 -3.08
C GLN A 69 5.31 -22.41 -4.54
N HIS A 70 4.38 -21.77 -5.26
CA HIS A 70 4.52 -21.36 -6.64
C HIS A 70 3.95 -19.94 -6.82
N PRO A 71 4.45 -19.15 -7.79
CA PRO A 71 3.86 -17.85 -8.08
C PRO A 71 2.49 -18.03 -8.72
N GLU A 72 1.57 -17.14 -8.39
CA GLU A 72 0.31 -17.04 -9.11
C GLU A 72 0.53 -16.29 -10.43
N MET A 73 0.03 -16.86 -11.54
CA MET A 73 0.10 -16.19 -12.85
C MET A 73 -1.09 -15.26 -13.01
N VAL A 74 -0.84 -13.95 -12.89
CA VAL A 74 -1.90 -12.93 -12.96
C VAL A 74 -1.86 -12.24 -14.32
N GLN A 75 -2.94 -12.42 -15.09
CA GLN A 75 -3.09 -11.84 -16.42
C GLN A 75 -3.47 -10.36 -16.35
N ALA A 76 -2.85 -9.55 -17.21
CA ALA A 76 -3.21 -8.16 -17.42
C ALA A 76 -4.66 -8.02 -17.92
N VAL A 77 -5.40 -7.08 -17.34
CA VAL A 77 -6.80 -6.79 -17.69
C VAL A 77 -6.87 -5.35 -18.23
N PRO A 78 -7.30 -5.16 -19.50
CA PRO A 78 -7.45 -3.83 -20.07
C PRO A 78 -8.44 -2.99 -19.24
N LEU A 79 -8.12 -1.70 -19.10
CA LEU A 79 -9.04 -0.66 -18.63
C LEU A 79 -10.13 -0.39 -19.66
N ASP A 80 -11.35 -0.21 -19.17
CA ASP A 80 -12.53 0.15 -19.96
C ASP A 80 -12.63 1.68 -20.10
N LEU A 81 -11.71 2.25 -20.88
CA LEU A 81 -11.66 3.69 -21.16
C LEU A 81 -12.01 3.96 -22.63
N PRO A 82 -12.58 5.15 -22.95
CA PRO A 82 -12.69 5.60 -24.33
C PRO A 82 -11.32 5.57 -25.04
N GLY A 83 -11.19 4.82 -26.12
CA GLY A 83 -9.90 4.60 -26.82
C GLY A 83 -9.06 3.41 -26.29
N GLY A 84 -9.58 2.70 -25.29
CA GLY A 84 -8.96 1.55 -24.64
C GLY A 84 -7.81 1.93 -23.72
N THR A 85 -7.13 0.93 -23.17
CA THR A 85 -6.00 1.14 -22.25
C THR A 85 -4.86 1.93 -22.93
N PRO A 86 -4.46 3.09 -22.38
CA PRO A 86 -3.29 3.82 -22.84
C PRO A 86 -2.00 3.06 -22.48
N GLY A 87 -1.04 3.05 -23.39
CA GLY A 87 0.27 2.46 -23.12
C GLY A 87 1.26 3.46 -22.51
N VAL A 88 2.34 2.96 -21.93
CA VAL A 88 3.42 3.78 -21.32
C VAL A 88 3.96 4.88 -22.23
N ARG A 89 4.01 4.67 -23.55
CA ARG A 89 4.47 5.71 -24.49
C ARG A 89 3.56 6.95 -24.47
N ALA A 90 2.25 6.74 -24.43
CA ALA A 90 1.27 7.82 -24.40
C ALA A 90 1.32 8.57 -23.07
N LEU A 91 1.47 7.83 -21.97
CA LEU A 91 1.43 8.38 -20.61
C LEU A 91 2.75 9.02 -20.21
N TRP A 92 3.90 8.44 -20.52
CA TRP A 92 5.19 8.90 -19.98
C TRP A 92 5.93 9.90 -20.87
N LEU A 93 5.81 9.77 -22.20
CA LEU A 93 6.66 10.53 -23.12
C LEU A 93 5.98 11.79 -23.68
N ASN A 94 4.65 11.84 -23.65
CA ASN A 94 3.89 12.99 -24.12
C ASN A 94 3.70 14.04 -23.01
N ARG A 95 3.37 15.27 -23.42
CA ARG A 95 3.09 16.41 -22.53
C ARG A 95 1.89 17.18 -23.05
N GLY A 96 1.26 17.94 -22.15
CA GLY A 96 0.14 18.81 -22.47
C GLY A 96 -1.05 18.56 -21.53
N PRO A 97 -2.00 19.51 -21.44
CA PRO A 97 -3.12 19.42 -20.50
C PRO A 97 -3.98 18.17 -20.74
N GLU A 98 -4.23 17.79 -22.00
CA GLU A 98 -4.96 16.57 -22.34
C GLU A 98 -4.25 15.30 -21.84
N VAL A 99 -2.91 15.29 -21.87
CA VAL A 99 -2.12 14.18 -21.35
C VAL A 99 -2.24 14.13 -19.83
N GLU A 100 -2.17 15.25 -19.12
CA GLU A 100 -2.34 15.26 -17.66
C GLU A 100 -3.73 14.75 -17.25
N THR A 101 -4.79 15.16 -17.95
CA THR A 101 -6.14 14.62 -17.74
C THR A 101 -6.19 13.12 -18.02
N LEU A 102 -5.59 12.66 -19.12
CA LEU A 102 -5.51 11.22 -19.44
C LEU A 102 -4.76 10.43 -18.35
N ARG A 103 -3.67 10.97 -17.83
CA ARG A 103 -2.90 10.33 -16.73
C ARG A 103 -3.76 10.18 -15.49
N LEU A 104 -4.47 11.24 -15.09
CA LEU A 104 -5.34 11.21 -13.92
C LEU A 104 -6.50 10.24 -14.12
N GLN A 105 -7.22 10.35 -15.24
CA GLN A 105 -8.33 9.46 -15.58
C GLN A 105 -7.89 7.99 -15.60
N THR A 106 -6.73 7.68 -16.21
CA THR A 106 -6.19 6.32 -16.26
C THR A 106 -5.83 5.81 -14.86
N CYS A 107 -5.27 6.67 -14.01
CA CYS A 107 -4.94 6.31 -12.63
C CYS A 107 -6.19 6.03 -11.79
N LEU A 108 -7.22 6.87 -11.89
CA LEU A 108 -8.50 6.67 -11.20
C LEU A 108 -9.23 5.42 -11.71
N ALA A 109 -9.16 5.15 -13.02
CA ALA A 109 -9.78 3.97 -13.63
C ALA A 109 -9.14 2.64 -13.16
N CYS A 110 -7.87 2.65 -12.76
CA CYS A 110 -7.27 1.47 -12.10
C CYS A 110 -7.98 1.11 -10.79
N PHE A 111 -8.67 2.07 -10.17
CA PHE A 111 -9.43 1.96 -8.93
C PHE A 111 -10.95 2.06 -9.14
N HIS A 112 -11.42 2.02 -10.39
CA HIS A 112 -12.85 2.17 -10.73
C HIS A 112 -13.49 3.46 -10.16
N ALA A 113 -12.70 4.54 -10.10
CA ALA A 113 -13.06 5.84 -9.53
C ALA A 113 -13.07 6.98 -10.57
N GLU A 114 -12.96 6.66 -11.86
CA GLU A 114 -12.92 7.61 -12.97
C GLU A 114 -14.19 8.48 -13.06
N ASP A 115 -15.36 7.93 -12.73
CA ASP A 115 -16.63 8.66 -12.72
C ASP A 115 -16.69 9.73 -11.61
N SER A 116 -15.81 9.64 -10.60
CA SER A 116 -15.71 10.60 -9.49
C SER A 116 -14.62 11.64 -9.68
N MET A 117 -13.99 11.72 -10.88
CA MET A 117 -12.83 12.59 -11.12
C MET A 117 -13.07 14.05 -10.75
N ASP A 118 -14.20 14.64 -11.17
CA ASP A 118 -14.50 16.07 -10.88
C ASP A 118 -14.59 16.34 -9.37
N ALA A 119 -15.24 15.44 -8.62
CA ALA A 119 -15.37 15.56 -7.18
C ALA A 119 -14.02 15.38 -6.46
N LEU A 120 -13.17 14.48 -6.95
CA LEU A 120 -11.82 14.24 -6.41
C LEU A 120 -10.88 15.42 -6.72
N CYS A 121 -11.00 16.05 -7.89
CA CYS A 121 -10.25 17.25 -8.25
C CYS A 121 -10.66 18.49 -7.42
N ALA A 122 -11.84 18.48 -6.80
CA ALA A 122 -12.33 19.59 -5.98
C ALA A 122 -11.73 19.62 -4.56
N VAL A 123 -10.91 18.63 -4.17
CA VAL A 123 -10.28 18.55 -2.85
C VAL A 123 -8.75 18.48 -2.97
N GLN A 124 -8.06 18.62 -1.84
CA GLN A 124 -6.60 18.52 -1.81
C GLN A 124 -6.13 17.13 -2.27
N ALA A 125 -5.03 17.07 -3.01
CA ALA A 125 -4.51 15.85 -3.64
C ALA A 125 -4.35 14.64 -2.67
N PRO A 126 -3.84 14.80 -1.43
CA PRO A 126 -3.79 13.68 -0.47
C PRO A 126 -5.19 13.15 -0.12
N VAL A 127 -6.16 14.05 0.10
CA VAL A 127 -7.55 13.68 0.39
C VAL A 127 -8.20 13.01 -0.82
N ALA A 128 -7.93 13.51 -2.03
CA ALA A 128 -8.41 12.90 -3.28
C ALA A 128 -7.89 11.46 -3.44
N ALA A 129 -6.60 11.23 -3.17
CA ALA A 129 -5.99 9.91 -3.19
C ALA A 129 -6.62 8.97 -2.15
N ALA A 130 -6.83 9.45 -0.92
CA ALA A 130 -7.53 8.70 0.12
C ALA A 130 -8.96 8.34 -0.32
N CYS A 131 -9.72 9.29 -0.88
CA CYS A 131 -11.09 9.05 -1.35
C CYS A 131 -11.15 8.10 -2.55
N CYS A 132 -10.24 8.20 -3.52
CA CYS A 132 -10.11 7.24 -4.62
C CYS A 132 -9.91 5.82 -4.10
N LEU A 133 -9.04 5.66 -3.09
CA LEU A 133 -8.81 4.36 -2.46
C LEU A 133 -10.04 3.85 -1.69
N LEU A 134 -10.75 4.74 -1.00
CA LEU A 134 -11.98 4.37 -0.28
C LEU A 134 -13.11 3.97 -1.24
N ILE A 135 -13.29 4.66 -2.37
CA ILE A 135 -14.23 4.25 -3.42
C ILE A 135 -13.94 2.81 -3.81
N TYR A 136 -12.69 2.49 -4.13
CA TYR A 136 -12.29 1.15 -4.50
C TYR A 136 -12.55 0.12 -3.40
N LEU A 137 -12.09 0.39 -2.17
CA LEU A 137 -12.26 -0.54 -1.05
C LEU A 137 -13.73 -0.85 -0.78
N PHE A 138 -14.60 0.16 -0.79
CA PHE A 138 -16.03 -0.01 -0.52
C PHE A 138 -16.80 -0.68 -1.67
N GLN A 139 -16.28 -0.60 -2.89
CA GLN A 139 -16.78 -1.39 -4.02
C GLN A 139 -16.31 -2.85 -3.95
N GLN A 140 -15.08 -3.13 -3.50
CA GLN A 140 -14.53 -4.50 -3.46
C GLN A 140 -14.89 -5.30 -2.21
N VAL A 141 -15.13 -4.64 -1.07
CA VAL A 141 -15.28 -5.31 0.23
C VAL A 141 -16.70 -5.10 0.78
N ASN A 142 -17.53 -6.13 0.64
CA ASN A 142 -18.96 -6.08 1.01
C ASN A 142 -19.24 -5.96 2.51
N SER A 143 -18.27 -6.29 3.36
CA SER A 143 -18.41 -6.21 4.82
C SER A 143 -18.14 -4.81 5.38
N LEU A 144 -17.64 -3.87 4.56
CA LEU A 144 -17.39 -2.50 5.02
C LEU A 144 -18.71 -1.76 5.25
N SER A 145 -18.79 -1.09 6.40
CA SER A 145 -20.00 -0.39 6.86
C SER A 145 -19.88 1.13 6.79
N LEU A 146 -20.99 1.82 7.03
CA LEU A 146 -21.00 3.29 7.12
C LEU A 146 -20.10 3.81 8.26
N GLU A 147 -19.97 3.06 9.35
CA GLU A 147 -19.08 3.39 10.47
C GLU A 147 -17.61 3.23 10.08
N ASP A 148 -17.26 2.20 9.30
CA ASP A 148 -15.92 2.04 8.72
C ASP A 148 -15.58 3.27 7.85
N LEU A 149 -16.54 3.73 7.03
CA LEU A 149 -16.38 4.89 6.15
C LEU A 149 -16.19 6.18 6.95
N ASP A 150 -17.03 6.38 7.97
CA ASP A 150 -16.98 7.54 8.85
C ASP A 150 -15.64 7.61 9.59
N ALA A 151 -15.11 6.47 10.03
CA ALA A 151 -13.79 6.40 10.68
C ALA A 151 -12.65 6.80 9.73
N PHE A 152 -12.64 6.28 8.49
CA PHE A 152 -11.64 6.64 7.49
C PHE A 152 -11.69 8.11 7.10
N LEU A 153 -12.89 8.65 6.86
CA LEU A 153 -13.04 10.07 6.51
C LEU A 153 -12.68 10.99 7.68
N ALA A 154 -13.14 10.67 8.89
CA ALA A 154 -12.84 11.47 10.07
C ALA A 154 -11.34 11.51 10.37
N GLN A 155 -10.63 10.37 10.27
CA GLN A 155 -9.19 10.37 10.53
C GLN A 155 -8.43 11.13 9.45
N THR A 156 -8.78 10.93 8.17
CA THR A 156 -8.10 11.60 7.03
C THR A 156 -8.20 13.11 7.18
N LEU A 157 -9.39 13.60 7.49
CA LEU A 157 -9.64 15.03 7.66
C LEU A 157 -8.96 15.56 8.93
N CYS A 158 -9.11 14.88 10.08
CA CYS A 158 -8.54 15.36 11.34
C CYS A 158 -7.01 15.38 11.35
N LEU A 159 -6.36 14.46 10.61
CA LEU A 159 -4.91 14.30 10.60
C LEU A 159 -4.16 15.59 10.24
N ALA A 160 -4.68 16.38 9.29
CA ALA A 160 -4.05 17.62 8.84
C ALA A 160 -3.85 18.64 9.99
N GLY A 161 -4.68 18.59 11.03
CA GLY A 161 -4.60 19.46 12.21
C GLY A 161 -3.78 18.89 13.37
N LYS A 162 -3.17 17.70 13.22
CA LYS A 162 -2.45 17.02 14.31
C LYS A 162 -0.94 17.12 14.15
N SER A 163 -0.26 17.47 15.24
CA SER A 163 1.21 17.36 15.31
C SER A 163 1.63 15.92 15.64
N ALA A 164 2.87 15.56 15.29
CA ALA A 164 3.43 14.26 15.65
C ALA A 164 3.41 14.00 17.17
N HIS A 165 3.60 15.04 17.99
CA HIS A 165 3.50 14.95 19.45
C HIS A 165 2.08 14.59 19.89
N HIS A 166 1.07 15.26 19.33
CA HIS A 166 -0.33 14.96 19.64
C HIS A 166 -0.66 13.50 19.29
N LEU A 167 -0.28 13.05 18.09
CA LEU A 167 -0.54 11.67 17.64
C LEU A 167 0.16 10.63 18.52
N LYS A 168 1.41 10.91 18.92
CA LYS A 168 2.16 10.05 19.84
C LYS A 168 1.42 9.84 21.16
N ASP A 169 0.84 10.91 21.72
CA ASP A 169 0.20 10.91 23.03
C ASP A 169 -1.24 10.35 23.02
N LEU A 170 -1.82 10.10 21.83
CA LEU A 170 -3.12 9.46 21.72
C LEU A 170 -3.13 8.12 22.48
N GLN A 171 -4.11 8.00 23.39
CA GLN A 171 -4.37 6.82 24.18
C GLN A 171 -5.63 6.13 23.65
N LEU A 172 -5.48 4.85 23.29
CA LEU A 172 -6.59 4.01 22.90
C LEU A 172 -7.06 3.24 24.14
N PRO A 173 -8.38 3.18 24.41
CA PRO A 173 -8.88 2.43 25.56
C PRO A 173 -8.60 0.93 25.44
N TYR A 174 -8.55 0.41 24.21
CA TYR A 174 -8.18 -0.95 23.85
C TYR A 174 -7.97 -1.03 22.34
N VAL A 175 -7.40 -2.13 21.85
CA VAL A 175 -7.11 -2.38 20.43
C VAL A 175 -8.02 -3.48 19.90
N VAL A 176 -8.67 -3.23 18.76
CA VAL A 176 -9.53 -4.17 18.04
C VAL A 176 -8.82 -4.71 16.79
N SER A 177 -8.79 -6.04 16.60
CA SER A 177 -8.15 -6.71 15.45
C SER A 177 -8.62 -6.15 14.11
N ARG A 178 -9.94 -6.04 13.91
CA ARG A 178 -10.54 -5.50 12.67
C ARG A 178 -10.01 -4.10 12.32
N ALA A 179 -9.90 -3.20 13.29
CA ALA A 179 -9.39 -1.85 13.04
C ALA A 179 -7.91 -1.88 12.61
N VAL A 180 -7.10 -2.79 13.16
CA VAL A 180 -5.71 -3.00 12.72
C VAL A 180 -5.68 -3.55 11.29
N HIS A 181 -6.53 -4.53 10.97
CA HIS A 181 -6.63 -5.10 9.63
C HIS A 181 -7.07 -4.04 8.60
N LEU A 182 -8.11 -3.25 8.88
CA LEU A 182 -8.56 -2.15 8.02
C LEU A 182 -7.45 -1.10 7.80
N SER A 183 -6.70 -0.77 8.87
CA SER A 183 -5.54 0.13 8.76
C SER A 183 -4.50 -0.41 7.79
N PHE A 184 -4.20 -1.71 7.90
CA PHE A 184 -3.27 -2.39 7.02
C PHE A 184 -3.77 -2.38 5.58
N LEU A 185 -5.02 -2.74 5.32
CA LEU A 185 -5.62 -2.69 3.98
C LEU A 185 -5.47 -1.31 3.35
N PHE A 186 -5.82 -0.25 4.08
CA PHE A 186 -5.70 1.11 3.58
C PHE A 186 -4.25 1.50 3.22
N VAL A 187 -3.28 1.22 4.10
CA VAL A 187 -1.86 1.51 3.83
C VAL A 187 -1.33 0.70 2.64
N ARG A 188 -1.72 -0.57 2.52
CA ARG A 188 -1.40 -1.42 1.36
C ARG A 188 -2.02 -0.87 0.07
N GLY A 189 -3.22 -0.33 0.16
CA GLY A 189 -3.89 0.39 -0.92
C GLY A 189 -3.11 1.61 -1.40
N LEU A 190 -2.57 2.42 -0.49
CA LEU A 190 -1.74 3.57 -0.85
C LEU A 190 -0.46 3.14 -1.60
N ILE A 191 0.19 2.05 -1.16
CA ILE A 191 1.36 1.50 -1.87
C ILE A 191 0.96 1.03 -3.28
N THR A 192 -0.20 0.41 -3.43
CA THR A 192 -0.74 0.01 -4.73
C THR A 192 -1.04 1.23 -5.61
N MET A 193 -1.59 2.29 -5.02
CA MET A 193 -1.86 3.58 -5.68
C MET A 193 -0.59 4.27 -6.14
N MET A 194 0.50 4.25 -5.36
CA MET A 194 1.80 4.74 -5.80
C MET A 194 2.31 3.95 -7.04
N GLY A 195 2.01 2.66 -7.09
CA GLY A 195 2.25 1.81 -8.25
C GLY A 195 1.47 2.24 -9.49
N ALA A 196 0.16 2.48 -9.33
CA ALA A 196 -0.71 3.00 -10.41
C ALA A 196 -0.26 4.40 -10.85
N ASN A 197 0.04 5.29 -9.91
CA ASN A 197 0.53 6.64 -10.16
C ASN A 197 1.79 6.61 -11.04
N SER A 198 2.74 5.73 -10.69
CA SER A 198 3.98 5.55 -11.46
C SER A 198 3.70 5.00 -12.87
N ALA A 199 2.82 3.99 -12.99
CA ALA A 199 2.43 3.43 -14.29
C ALA A 199 1.71 4.46 -15.17
N CYS A 200 0.95 5.36 -14.56
CA CYS A 200 0.20 6.42 -15.23
C CYS A 200 1.02 7.69 -15.51
N GLY A 201 2.33 7.74 -15.20
CA GLY A 201 3.15 8.92 -15.48
C GLY A 201 3.00 10.05 -14.46
N PHE A 202 2.69 9.72 -13.21
CA PHE A 202 2.64 10.63 -12.04
C PHE A 202 1.58 11.74 -12.10
N PRO A 203 0.28 11.43 -12.28
CA PRO A 203 -0.80 12.43 -12.12
C PRO A 203 -0.91 13.00 -10.69
N PHE A 204 -0.46 12.26 -9.68
CA PHE A 204 -0.26 12.78 -8.32
C PHE A 204 1.23 12.99 -8.04
N SER A 205 1.55 14.01 -7.24
CA SER A 205 2.90 14.12 -6.71
C SER A 205 3.15 12.96 -5.74
N MET A 206 4.40 12.48 -5.66
CA MET A 206 4.74 11.39 -4.74
C MET A 206 4.59 11.82 -3.27
N ASP A 207 4.78 13.10 -2.95
CA ASP A 207 4.58 13.62 -1.59
C ASP A 207 3.12 13.51 -1.15
N ASP A 208 2.17 13.77 -2.07
CA ASP A 208 0.73 13.69 -1.78
C ASP A 208 0.26 12.26 -1.46
N LEU A 209 0.96 11.25 -1.99
CA LEU A 209 0.63 9.84 -1.78
C LEU A 209 1.32 9.22 -0.56
N MET A 210 2.16 9.97 0.15
CA MET A 210 2.87 9.42 1.30
C MET A 210 1.88 9.07 2.42
N PRO A 211 1.97 7.87 3.05
CA PRO A 211 0.99 7.44 4.03
C PRO A 211 0.76 8.42 5.19
N TRP A 212 1.81 9.08 5.66
CA TRP A 212 1.73 10.06 6.76
C TRP A 212 0.94 11.33 6.43
N LYS A 213 0.61 11.59 5.15
CA LYS A 213 -0.26 12.72 4.77
C LYS A 213 -1.73 12.46 5.04
N VAL A 214 -2.12 11.18 5.04
CA VAL A 214 -3.54 10.77 4.99
C VAL A 214 -3.92 9.73 6.01
N PHE A 215 -2.95 9.12 6.71
CA PHE A 215 -3.24 8.04 7.65
C PHE A 215 -2.34 8.08 8.89
N ASP A 216 -2.97 7.98 10.06
CA ASP A 216 -2.33 7.62 11.33
C ASP A 216 -3.11 6.47 11.99
N GLY A 217 -2.40 5.40 12.37
CA GLY A 217 -3.04 4.19 12.90
C GLY A 217 -3.74 4.40 14.24
N LYS A 218 -3.19 5.24 15.14
CA LYS A 218 -3.85 5.53 16.44
C LYS A 218 -5.07 6.42 16.23
N LEU A 219 -4.95 7.44 15.39
CA LEU A 219 -6.05 8.33 15.08
C LEU A 219 -7.20 7.56 14.41
N PHE A 220 -6.92 6.76 13.38
CA PHE A 220 -7.92 5.90 12.75
C PHE A 220 -8.59 4.99 13.77
N HIS A 221 -7.82 4.29 14.61
CA HIS A 221 -8.38 3.39 15.61
C HIS A 221 -9.29 4.12 16.60
N GLN A 222 -8.92 5.34 17.03
CA GLN A 222 -9.78 6.17 17.86
C GLN A 222 -11.09 6.53 17.14
N LYS A 223 -11.02 6.98 15.88
CA LYS A 223 -12.22 7.31 15.09
C LYS A 223 -13.09 6.09 14.83
N TYR A 224 -12.48 4.93 14.61
CA TYR A 224 -13.13 3.64 14.47
C TYR A 224 -13.97 3.30 15.71
N LEU A 225 -13.36 3.36 16.90
CA LEU A 225 -14.07 3.12 18.15
C LEU A 225 -15.22 4.10 18.38
N GLN A 226 -15.02 5.38 18.02
CA GLN A 226 -16.07 6.40 18.14
C GLN A 226 -17.24 6.13 17.16
N ALA A 227 -16.94 5.83 15.89
CA ALA A 227 -17.95 5.62 14.85
C ALA A 227 -18.83 4.40 15.19
N HIS A 228 -18.23 3.27 15.55
CA HIS A 228 -18.97 2.06 15.90
C HIS A 228 -19.69 2.12 17.26
N ARG A 229 -19.37 3.10 18.13
CA ARG A 229 -20.17 3.42 19.32
C ARG A 229 -21.37 4.32 19.01
N GLY A 230 -21.56 4.72 17.76
CA GLY A 230 -22.60 5.66 17.35
C GLY A 230 -22.34 7.10 17.80
N CYS A 231 -21.08 7.50 17.99
CA CYS A 231 -20.77 8.89 18.27
C CYS A 231 -21.20 9.80 17.11
N SER A 232 -21.61 11.03 17.42
CA SER A 232 -22.03 11.99 16.39
C SER A 232 -20.85 12.42 15.51
N THR A 233 -21.16 12.91 14.30
CA THR A 233 -20.17 13.51 13.40
C THR A 233 -19.39 14.66 14.06
N GLU A 234 -20.02 15.42 14.96
CA GLU A 234 -19.34 16.46 15.74
C GLU A 234 -18.23 15.89 16.63
N VAL A 235 -18.47 14.75 17.28
CA VAL A 235 -17.45 14.05 18.08
C VAL A 235 -16.34 13.48 17.20
N LEU A 236 -16.70 12.86 16.06
CA LEU A 236 -15.73 12.31 15.12
C LEU A 236 -14.80 13.38 14.56
N LEU A 237 -15.32 14.58 14.30
CA LEU A 237 -14.58 15.73 13.79
C LEU A 237 -14.02 16.65 14.89
N GLU A 238 -14.03 16.19 16.15
CA GLU A 238 -13.43 16.89 17.29
C GLU A 238 -14.00 18.31 17.52
N GLY A 239 -15.29 18.50 17.20
CA GLY A 239 -15.98 19.79 17.28
C GLY A 239 -15.61 20.77 16.16
N ASN A 240 -14.78 20.38 15.18
CA ASN A 240 -14.35 21.26 14.11
C ASN A 240 -15.43 21.42 13.03
N LYS A 241 -16.34 22.38 13.26
CA LYS A 241 -17.47 22.69 12.37
C LYS A 241 -17.09 23.00 10.92
N SER A 242 -15.88 23.52 10.68
CA SER A 242 -15.42 23.84 9.31
C SER A 242 -15.32 22.60 8.42
N MET A 243 -15.11 21.42 9.01
CA MET A 243 -14.89 20.16 8.30
C MET A 243 -16.21 19.43 7.98
N HIS A 244 -17.33 19.82 8.59
CA HIS A 244 -18.60 19.12 8.46
C HIS A 244 -19.15 19.11 7.03
N ALA A 245 -18.98 20.20 6.29
CA ALA A 245 -19.41 20.27 4.90
C ALA A 245 -18.56 19.31 4.04
N GLN A 246 -17.24 19.38 4.15
CA GLN A 246 -16.32 18.52 3.41
C GLN A 246 -16.54 17.04 3.74
N PHE A 247 -16.69 16.69 5.02
CA PHE A 247 -16.99 15.32 5.44
C PHE A 247 -18.26 14.77 4.79
N ARG A 248 -19.36 15.55 4.80
CA ARG A 248 -20.63 15.14 4.16
C ARG A 248 -20.48 14.97 2.66
N THR A 249 -19.80 15.92 1.99
CA THR A 249 -19.57 15.85 0.55
C THR A 249 -18.77 14.60 0.18
N LEU A 250 -17.65 14.34 0.87
CA LEU A 250 -16.81 13.16 0.60
C LEU A 250 -17.55 11.85 0.88
N LYS A 251 -18.34 11.80 1.97
CA LYS A 251 -19.20 10.64 2.27
C LYS A 251 -20.21 10.39 1.16
N SER A 252 -20.85 11.43 0.63
CA SER A 252 -21.78 11.32 -0.52
C SER A 252 -21.06 10.77 -1.74
N VAL A 253 -19.93 11.37 -2.14
CA VAL A 253 -19.16 10.94 -3.32
C VAL A 253 -18.82 9.45 -3.26
N ILE A 254 -18.34 8.95 -2.12
CA ILE A 254 -18.00 7.54 -1.97
C ILE A 254 -19.26 6.66 -1.99
N SER A 255 -20.34 7.08 -1.34
CA SER A 255 -21.60 6.33 -1.31
C SER A 255 -22.26 6.26 -2.70
N ASP A 256 -22.25 7.37 -3.44
CA ASP A 256 -22.81 7.50 -4.78
C ASP A 256 -22.00 6.65 -5.78
N ALA A 257 -20.67 6.67 -5.68
CA ALA A 257 -19.79 5.82 -6.49
C ALA A 257 -20.01 4.31 -6.22
N CYS A 258 -20.34 3.93 -4.99
CA CYS A 258 -20.72 2.55 -4.67
C CYS A 258 -22.12 2.22 -5.22
N ALA A 259 -23.09 3.11 -5.03
CA ALA A 259 -24.46 2.93 -5.51
C ALA A 259 -24.53 2.77 -7.03
N ALA A 260 -23.70 3.49 -7.77
CA ALA A 260 -23.55 3.35 -9.23
C ALA A 260 -23.10 1.95 -9.68
N LYS A 261 -22.44 1.18 -8.79
CA LYS A 261 -22.08 -0.23 -8.99
C LYS A 261 -23.04 -1.19 -8.27
N SER A 262 -24.26 -0.74 -7.98
CA SER A 262 -25.29 -1.51 -7.26
C SER A 262 -24.87 -1.94 -5.84
N ARG A 263 -23.95 -1.21 -5.21
CA ARG A 263 -23.45 -1.47 -3.86
C ARG A 263 -23.95 -0.38 -2.91
N ILE A 264 -24.92 -0.73 -2.06
CA ILE A 264 -25.38 0.15 -0.98
C ILE A 264 -24.60 -0.15 0.29
N ILE A 265 -23.87 0.83 0.82
CA ILE A 265 -23.13 0.70 2.08
C ILE A 265 -24.13 0.70 3.23
N GLN A 266 -24.18 -0.39 3.99
CA GLN A 266 -25.09 -0.53 5.13
C GLN A 266 -24.41 -0.08 6.42
N SER A 267 -25.19 0.42 7.36
CA SER A 267 -24.73 0.57 8.75
C SER A 267 -24.59 -0.81 9.36
N ASN A 268 -23.49 -1.01 10.09
CA ASN A 268 -23.23 -2.21 10.88
C ASN A 268 -22.43 -1.81 12.11
N CYS A 269 -23.10 -1.11 13.05
CA CYS A 269 -22.53 -0.82 14.36
C CYS A 269 -22.15 -2.13 15.04
N ARG A 270 -20.87 -2.26 15.40
CA ARG A 270 -20.35 -3.45 16.04
C ARG A 270 -20.42 -3.25 17.54
N GLU A 271 -20.85 -4.28 18.26
CA GLU A 271 -20.64 -4.35 19.70
C GLU A 271 -19.14 -4.49 19.97
N ILE A 272 -18.47 -3.34 20.03
CA ILE A 272 -17.07 -3.31 20.42
C ILE A 272 -17.04 -3.48 21.94
N GLY A 273 -17.01 -4.75 22.36
CA GLY A 273 -17.11 -5.14 23.75
C GLY A 273 -16.23 -4.27 24.64
N GLN A 274 -16.83 -3.74 25.72
CA GLN A 274 -16.07 -3.61 26.94
C GLN A 274 -15.46 -4.99 27.18
N VAL A 275 -14.14 -5.07 27.26
CA VAL A 275 -13.48 -6.28 27.76
C VAL A 275 -14.19 -6.60 29.08
N ARG A 276 -15.10 -7.58 29.06
CA ARG A 276 -15.60 -8.18 30.29
C ARG A 276 -14.35 -8.82 30.84
N HIS A 277 -13.80 -8.24 31.90
CA HIS A 277 -12.99 -9.01 32.83
C HIS A 277 -13.90 -10.17 33.25
N ALA A 278 -13.79 -11.30 32.55
CA ALA A 278 -14.37 -12.54 33.01
C ALA A 278 -13.63 -12.84 34.31
N GLY A 279 -14.27 -12.50 35.43
CA GLY A 279 -13.94 -13.05 36.72
C GLY A 279 -14.05 -14.56 36.58
N GLY A 280 -12.90 -15.22 36.47
CA GLY A 280 -12.77 -16.63 36.14
C GLY A 280 -11.45 -17.13 36.70
N ALA A 281 -11.48 -17.39 38.00
CA ALA A 281 -10.57 -18.22 38.78
C ALA A 281 -9.06 -17.93 38.65
N ASP A 282 -8.55 -17.22 39.66
CA ASP A 282 -7.21 -17.46 40.20
C ASP A 282 -7.02 -18.97 40.42
N GLN A 283 -6.32 -19.63 39.49
CA GLN A 283 -5.63 -20.86 39.81
C GLN A 283 -4.23 -20.49 40.28
N HIS A 284 -4.12 -20.47 41.62
CA HIS A 284 -2.89 -20.55 42.38
C HIS A 284 -1.77 -21.28 41.64
N PHE A 285 -0.69 -20.55 41.33
CA PHE A 285 0.65 -21.13 41.27
C PHE A 285 1.47 -20.50 42.39
N THR A 286 1.32 -21.07 43.57
CA THR A 286 2.23 -20.93 44.70
C THR A 286 2.53 -22.34 45.18
N ASP A 287 3.70 -22.88 44.83
CA ASP A 287 4.83 -23.03 45.75
C ASP A 287 5.88 -24.00 45.15
N GLY A 288 7.15 -23.80 45.49
CA GLY A 288 8.23 -24.69 45.09
C GLY A 288 9.57 -24.01 44.85
N GLN A 289 10.08 -23.29 45.85
CA GLN A 289 11.48 -22.90 45.91
C GLN A 289 12.38 -24.15 45.84
N GLN A 290 13.35 -24.17 44.94
CA GLN A 290 14.67 -24.74 45.24
C GLN A 290 15.75 -24.00 44.45
N MET A 291 16.46 -23.14 45.18
CA MET A 291 17.68 -22.49 44.73
C MET A 291 18.84 -23.50 44.73
N HIS A 292 19.48 -23.67 43.58
CA HIS A 292 20.89 -24.05 43.53
C HIS A 292 21.66 -23.03 42.68
N SER A 293 22.65 -22.44 43.33
CA SER A 293 23.48 -21.33 42.87
C SER A 293 24.64 -21.81 42.00
N SER A 294 24.98 -21.03 40.96
CA SER A 294 26.35 -20.69 40.46
C SER A 294 26.39 -20.59 38.90
N PRO A 295 27.35 -19.88 38.30
CA PRO A 295 27.66 -18.46 38.49
C PRO A 295 27.61 -17.67 37.16
N HIS A 296 27.63 -16.34 37.31
CA HIS A 296 27.54 -15.32 36.27
C HIS A 296 28.64 -15.36 35.21
N HIS A 297 28.25 -15.25 33.93
CA HIS A 297 29.03 -14.52 32.93
C HIS A 297 28.12 -13.61 32.09
N SER A 298 28.41 -12.32 32.20
CA SER A 298 27.85 -11.19 31.48
C SER A 298 28.44 -11.12 30.06
N HIS A 299 27.64 -10.83 29.04
CA HIS A 299 27.91 -9.79 28.03
C HIS A 299 26.75 -9.66 26.99
N PRO A 300 26.59 -8.48 26.35
CA PRO A 300 25.30 -7.98 25.86
C PRO A 300 25.07 -8.21 24.36
N TYR A 301 23.81 -8.38 23.97
CA TYR A 301 23.41 -8.45 22.56
C TYR A 301 23.27 -7.04 21.96
N HIS A 302 24.18 -6.70 21.05
CA HIS A 302 24.04 -5.61 20.10
C HIS A 302 23.46 -6.14 18.77
N TYR A 303 22.37 -5.52 18.32
CA TYR A 303 21.75 -5.70 17.01
C TYR A 303 22.65 -5.11 15.90
N GLN A 304 23.08 -5.92 14.92
CA GLN A 304 23.60 -5.42 13.64
C GLN A 304 23.03 -6.23 12.46
N ASN A 305 22.13 -5.55 11.76
CA ASN A 305 21.88 -5.50 10.32
C ASN A 305 22.82 -6.37 9.44
N MET A 306 22.27 -7.42 8.80
CA MET A 306 22.93 -8.19 7.76
C MET A 306 22.08 -8.15 6.49
N GLY A 307 22.51 -7.32 5.54
CA GLY A 307 22.07 -7.36 4.15
C GLY A 307 22.74 -8.51 3.41
N SER A 308 21.94 -9.34 2.77
CA SER A 308 22.35 -10.53 2.02
C SER A 308 23.10 -10.14 0.74
N GLN A 309 24.44 -10.27 0.73
CA GLN A 309 25.23 -10.29 -0.50
C GLN A 309 25.82 -11.69 -0.72
N TRP A 310 25.29 -12.38 -1.73
CA TRP A 310 25.88 -13.58 -2.32
C TRP A 310 27.26 -13.25 -2.92
N ARG A 311 28.30 -14.00 -2.52
CA ARG A 311 29.61 -14.02 -3.21
C ARG A 311 29.97 -15.44 -3.63
N GLY A 312 30.34 -15.59 -4.91
CA GLY A 312 31.02 -16.78 -5.42
C GLY A 312 32.45 -16.92 -4.88
N PRO A 313 33.15 -18.02 -5.22
CA PRO A 313 34.40 -18.40 -4.55
C PRO A 313 35.60 -17.55 -5.01
N GLN A 314 36.38 -17.05 -4.04
CA GLN A 314 37.70 -16.44 -4.28
C GLN A 314 38.84 -17.41 -3.91
N PRO A 315 39.98 -17.39 -4.63
CA PRO A 315 41.21 -18.06 -4.24
C PRO A 315 42.02 -17.25 -3.20
N GLY A 316 42.84 -17.98 -2.43
CA GLY A 316 43.53 -17.55 -1.21
C GLY A 316 44.68 -16.52 -1.34
N PRO A 317 45.36 -16.21 -0.20
CA PRO A 317 46.00 -14.92 0.00
C PRO A 317 47.51 -14.94 -0.30
N SER A 318 48.05 -13.76 -0.61
CA SER A 318 49.48 -13.48 -0.46
C SER A 318 49.68 -12.08 0.09
N ARG A 319 50.40 -12.03 1.22
CA ARG A 319 50.83 -10.86 1.99
C ARG A 319 51.74 -9.96 1.12
N SER A 320 51.69 -8.65 1.32
CA SER A 320 52.67 -7.91 2.14
C SER A 320 52.80 -6.41 1.81
N HIS A 321 52.89 -5.63 2.89
CA HIS A 321 53.68 -4.41 3.14
C HIS A 321 53.37 -3.04 2.48
N LEU A 322 53.08 -2.10 3.41
CA LEU A 322 53.65 -0.75 3.62
C LEU A 322 53.36 0.39 2.63
N GLY A 323 53.01 1.56 3.20
CA GLY A 323 53.44 2.86 2.67
C GLY A 323 52.37 3.95 2.56
N HIS A 324 52.59 5.05 3.26
CA HIS A 324 51.75 6.25 3.37
C HIS A 324 51.74 7.19 2.14
N SER A 325 50.67 7.99 2.07
CA SER A 325 50.59 9.42 1.65
C SER A 325 50.61 9.80 0.16
N GLY A 326 49.78 10.82 -0.17
CA GLY A 326 50.03 11.71 -1.31
C GLY A 326 48.83 12.04 -2.20
N ARG A 327 48.30 13.26 -2.06
CA ARG A 327 47.41 13.93 -3.04
C ARG A 327 48.18 14.27 -4.33
N GLY A 328 47.51 14.25 -5.49
CA GLY A 328 47.87 15.13 -6.62
C GLY A 328 47.75 14.58 -8.05
N TYR A 329 46.68 15.02 -8.73
CA TYR A 329 46.56 15.43 -10.15
C TYR A 329 47.25 14.71 -11.34
N ARG A 330 46.42 14.56 -12.39
CA ARG A 330 46.63 14.67 -13.86
C ARG A 330 46.64 13.40 -14.73
N SER A 331 45.59 13.32 -15.56
CA SER A 331 45.54 13.15 -17.03
C SER A 331 46.66 12.40 -17.74
N GLY A 332 46.29 11.33 -18.46
CA GLY A 332 47.13 10.70 -19.47
C GLY A 332 46.37 9.67 -20.31
N ASN A 333 46.03 10.04 -21.54
CA ASN A 333 45.48 9.18 -22.59
C ASN A 333 46.50 8.09 -23.02
N ARG A 334 46.09 6.83 -23.14
CA ARG A 334 46.65 5.91 -24.15
C ARG A 334 45.74 4.71 -24.46
N HIS A 335 45.67 4.42 -25.75
CA HIS A 335 44.83 3.46 -26.43
C HIS A 335 45.20 1.97 -26.21
N GLN A 336 44.23 1.12 -26.63
CA GLN A 336 44.35 -0.24 -27.18
C GLN A 336 44.49 -1.45 -26.23
N ARG A 337 43.42 -2.25 -26.09
CA ARG A 337 43.21 -3.51 -26.85
C ARG A 337 41.92 -4.25 -26.49
N SER A 338 41.15 -4.49 -27.55
CA SER A 338 40.12 -5.52 -27.83
C SER A 338 39.98 -6.72 -26.86
N ARG A 339 38.72 -6.95 -26.44
CA ARG A 339 37.97 -8.23 -26.31
C ARG A 339 36.53 -7.80 -25.91
N GLY A 340 35.55 -7.75 -26.79
CA GLY A 340 34.89 -8.90 -27.40
C GLY A 340 33.69 -9.33 -26.55
N TYR A 341 32.63 -8.52 -26.47
CA TYR A 341 31.34 -8.91 -25.88
C TYR A 341 30.30 -9.00 -27.00
N GLN A 342 29.87 -10.22 -27.30
CA GLN A 342 28.76 -10.53 -28.19
C GLN A 342 27.45 -10.08 -27.53
N PHE A 343 26.75 -9.13 -28.16
CA PHE A 343 25.36 -8.83 -27.86
C PHE A 343 24.46 -9.78 -28.66
N SER A 344 23.53 -10.45 -27.97
CA SER A 344 22.49 -11.30 -28.59
C SER A 344 21.46 -10.45 -29.36
N PRO A 345 20.78 -11.03 -30.38
CA PRO A 345 20.18 -10.28 -31.47
C PRO A 345 18.84 -9.62 -31.13
N ARG A 346 18.62 -8.45 -31.74
CA ARG A 346 17.32 -7.76 -31.83
C ARG A 346 16.33 -8.57 -32.67
N TRP A 347 15.08 -8.64 -32.23
CA TRP A 347 13.98 -9.23 -33.00
C TRP A 347 13.62 -8.37 -34.24
N PRO A 348 13.09 -8.97 -35.32
CA PRO A 348 12.91 -8.32 -36.62
C PRO A 348 11.66 -7.42 -36.68
N GLN A 349 11.67 -6.55 -37.71
CA GLN A 349 10.71 -5.49 -38.03
C GLN A 349 9.27 -5.95 -38.24
#